data_AF-A0A1Z3NB87-F1
#
_entry.id   AF-A0A1Z3NB87-F1
#
_cell.length_a   1.000
_cell.length_b   1.000
_cell.length_c   1.000
_cell.angle_alpha   90.00
_cell.angle_beta   90.00
_cell.angle_gamma   90.00
#
_symmetry.space_group_name_H-M   'P 1'
#
loop_
_entity.id
_entity.type
_entity.pdbx_description
1 polymer ?
#
loop_
_entity_poly.entity_id
_entity_poly.type
_entity_poly.pdbx_seq_one_letter_code
_entity_poly.pdbx_strand_id
1 'polypeptide(L)'
;MNVKALIIALIMSTGLTAQAAVWNAQNVWSQAQEDRYSQWVVENFKADIFSNPANPWYGISTDCADAVYAARIIFAYENSLPVAFTNIENMKRSLTQSMTNWDRLPEKDRVRKFIQLVSDLTSTQTLGHDTVPVAIKREYVRPGAIFLNPTLTTEEENIVGTRGGHAEMIIDVNENGFIRSLYSTTPSKVRELITTRNPYTWPISRLGGFRVWKTATSPAANNQQFEMAGWTSYGRPTRKQIYQWHESIRKELRLRPPTIDERIDVVVESICNLWQGRVDAVNAAWKAVRDAGGRCPSAGLLDEHSTNRRDARLREAYGQLNDLMYWRKNNYDVPGAIGDIKDAKEVLTACHVMTGFAANNAWELFLKMIDGHLVADARWSPAVRWGETSRYGGQQCR
;
A
#
# COMPACT_ATOMS: atom_id res chain seq x y z
N MET A 1 63.15 -4.95 -33.44
CA MET A 1 61.69 -4.91 -33.25
C MET A 1 61.27 -3.51 -32.87
N ASN A 2 60.33 -2.92 -33.62
CA ASN A 2 60.05 -1.49 -33.60
C ASN A 2 59.20 -1.13 -32.37
N VAL A 3 59.79 -0.48 -31.36
CA VAL A 3 59.12 -0.08 -30.10
C VAL A 3 57.85 0.74 -30.35
N LYS A 4 57.80 1.50 -31.46
CA LYS A 4 56.62 2.26 -31.89
C LYS A 4 55.42 1.38 -32.30
N ALA A 5 55.66 0.20 -32.85
CA ALA A 5 54.58 -0.74 -33.22
C ALA A 5 53.97 -1.42 -31.98
N LEU A 6 54.77 -1.60 -30.92
CA LEU A 6 54.30 -2.18 -29.65
C LEU A 6 53.38 -1.23 -28.87
N ILE A 7 53.65 0.08 -28.92
CA ILE A 7 52.84 1.12 -28.22
C ILE A 7 51.47 1.32 -28.90
N ILE A 8 51.40 1.23 -30.23
CA ILE A 8 50.13 1.34 -30.97
C ILE A 8 49.24 0.10 -30.73
N ALA A 9 49.83 -1.09 -30.60
CA ALA A 9 49.10 -2.30 -30.23
C ALA A 9 48.60 -2.30 -28.77
N LEU A 10 49.30 -1.61 -27.86
CA LEU A 10 48.90 -1.48 -26.45
C LEU A 10 47.77 -0.45 -26.24
N ILE A 11 47.66 0.57 -27.11
CA ILE A 11 46.58 1.56 -27.05
C ILE A 11 45.28 0.99 -27.64
N MET A 12 45.36 0.14 -28.67
CA MET A 12 44.18 -0.52 -29.27
C MET A 12 43.58 -1.67 -28.45
N SER A 13 44.20 -2.07 -27.33
CA SER A 13 43.72 -3.15 -26.45
C SER A 13 42.91 -2.64 -25.24
N THR A 14 42.67 -1.33 -25.11
CA THR A 14 41.92 -0.73 -23.98
C THR A 14 40.43 -0.51 -24.25
N GLY A 15 39.91 -0.98 -25.39
CA GLY A 15 38.50 -0.82 -25.80
C GLY A 15 37.53 -1.90 -25.27
N LEU A 16 37.90 -2.70 -24.26
CA LEU A 16 36.92 -3.53 -23.57
C LEU A 16 36.05 -2.61 -22.72
N THR A 17 34.90 -2.21 -23.25
CA THR A 17 33.85 -1.57 -22.45
C THR A 17 33.48 -2.53 -21.33
N ALA A 18 34.01 -2.29 -20.13
CA ALA A 18 33.67 -3.06 -18.95
C ALA A 18 32.18 -2.83 -18.67
N GLN A 19 31.33 -3.75 -19.13
CA GLN A 19 29.90 -3.69 -18.90
C GLN A 19 29.66 -3.96 -17.42
N ALA A 20 29.33 -2.90 -16.68
CA ALA A 20 29.03 -3.00 -15.27
C ALA A 20 27.54 -3.34 -15.08
N ALA A 21 27.27 -4.42 -14.36
CA ALA A 21 25.94 -4.77 -13.86
C ALA A 21 25.37 -3.64 -12.99
N VAL A 22 24.06 -3.67 -12.72
CA VAL A 22 23.43 -2.72 -11.78
C VAL A 22 24.17 -2.75 -10.44
N TRP A 23 24.36 -3.94 -9.88
CA TRP A 23 25.30 -4.26 -8.80
C TRP A 23 25.78 -5.71 -8.93
N ASN A 24 26.89 -6.04 -8.26
CA ASN A 24 27.42 -7.39 -8.23
C ASN A 24 26.82 -8.19 -7.08
N ALA A 25 26.05 -9.23 -7.39
CA ALA A 25 25.54 -10.14 -6.37
C ALA A 25 26.66 -11.11 -5.92
N GLN A 26 26.97 -11.09 -4.63
CA GLN A 26 28.00 -11.94 -4.00
C GLN A 26 27.39 -12.94 -3.01
N ASN A 27 26.18 -12.65 -2.53
CA ASN A 27 25.42 -13.48 -1.60
C ASN A 27 24.27 -14.19 -2.32
N VAL A 28 23.62 -15.12 -1.63
CA VAL A 28 22.42 -15.81 -2.11
C VAL A 28 21.29 -15.68 -1.10
N TRP A 29 20.05 -15.73 -1.57
CA TRP A 29 18.89 -15.80 -0.68
C TRP A 29 18.91 -17.09 0.13
N SER A 30 18.92 -16.94 1.45
CA SER A 30 18.79 -18.00 2.43
C SER A 30 17.76 -17.58 3.48
N GLN A 31 17.35 -18.51 4.35
CA GLN A 31 16.45 -18.17 5.45
C GLN A 31 17.02 -17.05 6.33
N ALA A 32 18.32 -17.06 6.61
CA ALA A 32 18.97 -16.00 7.37
C ALA A 32 18.90 -14.63 6.67
N GLN A 33 18.93 -14.59 5.34
CA GLN A 33 18.74 -13.34 4.58
C GLN A 33 17.27 -12.89 4.57
N GLU A 34 16.31 -13.82 4.55
CA GLU A 34 14.89 -13.48 4.73
C GLU A 34 14.60 -12.95 6.14
N ASP A 35 15.27 -13.47 7.16
CA ASP A 35 15.16 -12.98 8.54
C ASP A 35 15.77 -11.57 8.67
N ARG A 36 16.93 -11.32 8.04
CA ARG A 36 17.51 -9.98 7.95
C ARG A 36 16.64 -9.02 7.16
N TYR A 37 15.99 -9.48 6.09
CA TYR A 37 15.05 -8.67 5.33
C TYR A 37 13.85 -8.27 6.18
N SER A 38 13.28 -9.23 6.93
CA SER A 38 12.20 -8.96 7.89
C SER A 38 12.62 -7.89 8.91
N GLN A 39 13.82 -8.01 9.50
CA GLN A 39 14.34 -6.99 10.43
C GLN A 39 14.55 -5.63 9.75
N TRP A 40 15.13 -5.62 8.56
CA TRP A 40 15.36 -4.40 7.79
C TRP A 40 14.05 -3.69 7.46
N VAL A 41 12.97 -4.41 7.14
CA VAL A 41 11.65 -3.80 6.91
C VAL A 41 11.15 -3.08 8.16
N VAL A 42 11.30 -3.70 9.34
CA VAL A 42 10.94 -3.05 10.61
C VAL A 42 11.78 -1.79 10.85
N GLU A 43 13.08 -1.83 10.58
CA GLU A 43 14.03 -0.78 10.94
C GLU A 43 14.11 0.36 9.92
N ASN A 44 13.97 0.08 8.62
CA ASN A 44 14.34 0.99 7.54
C ASN A 44 13.20 1.31 6.57
N PHE A 45 12.22 0.41 6.39
CA PHE A 45 11.08 0.66 5.51
C PHE A 45 10.02 1.51 6.21
N LYS A 46 10.34 2.79 6.42
CA LYS A 46 9.49 3.78 7.07
C LYS A 46 8.58 4.49 6.07
N ALA A 47 7.52 5.12 6.58
CA ALA A 47 6.56 5.83 5.75
C ALA A 47 7.22 6.88 4.86
N ASP A 48 8.26 7.54 5.33
CA ASP A 48 8.94 8.64 4.65
C ASP A 48 10.18 8.22 3.84
N ILE A 49 10.43 6.91 3.66
CA ILE A 49 11.65 6.38 3.00
C ILE A 49 11.91 7.03 1.62
N PHE A 50 10.86 7.37 0.87
CA PHE A 50 10.99 7.99 -0.45
C PHE A 50 10.76 9.50 -0.47
N SER A 51 10.18 10.09 0.59
CA SER A 51 9.80 11.50 0.66
C SER A 51 10.70 12.35 1.56
N ASN A 52 11.47 11.73 2.45
CA ASN A 52 12.40 12.43 3.35
C ASN A 52 13.71 12.77 2.63
N PRO A 53 14.09 14.05 2.48
CA PRO A 53 15.35 14.45 1.81
C PRO A 53 16.62 13.90 2.46
N ALA A 54 16.59 13.51 3.74
CA ALA A 54 17.72 12.89 4.41
C ALA A 54 17.86 11.38 4.10
N ASN A 55 16.83 10.75 3.52
CA ASN A 55 16.90 9.34 3.17
C ASN A 55 17.70 9.12 1.86
N PRO A 56 18.61 8.14 1.79
CA PRO A 56 19.37 7.80 0.58
C PRO A 56 18.52 7.50 -0.66
N TRP A 57 17.26 7.13 -0.46
CA TRP A 57 16.29 6.73 -1.49
C TRP A 57 15.22 7.80 -1.75
N TYR A 58 15.43 9.02 -1.24
CA TYR A 58 14.60 10.19 -1.56
C TYR A 58 14.34 10.34 -3.07
N GLY A 59 13.12 10.72 -3.40
CA GLY A 59 12.71 11.05 -4.77
C GLY A 59 12.38 9.85 -5.65
N ILE A 60 12.34 8.63 -5.12
CA ILE A 60 11.81 7.47 -5.87
C ILE A 60 10.28 7.57 -5.88
N SER A 61 9.71 7.62 -7.07
CA SER A 61 8.27 7.59 -7.27
C SER A 61 7.76 6.17 -7.11
N THR A 62 6.70 5.96 -6.32
CA THR A 62 6.11 4.63 -6.14
C THR A 62 4.58 4.66 -6.20
N ASP A 63 3.99 3.61 -6.76
CA ASP A 63 2.65 3.10 -6.45
C ASP A 63 2.70 1.88 -5.49
N CYS A 64 1.57 1.19 -5.30
CA CYS A 64 1.46 0.07 -4.38
C CYS A 64 2.43 -1.10 -4.67
N ALA A 65 2.61 -1.48 -5.94
CA ALA A 65 3.52 -2.55 -6.32
C ALA A 65 4.97 -2.06 -6.33
N ASP A 66 5.19 -0.85 -6.84
CA ASP A 66 6.51 -0.20 -6.88
C ASP A 66 7.17 -0.17 -5.52
N ALA A 67 6.42 0.24 -4.48
CA ALA A 67 6.95 0.34 -3.12
C ALA A 67 7.45 -1.01 -2.59
N VAL A 68 6.71 -2.09 -2.89
CA VAL A 68 7.06 -3.45 -2.49
C VAL A 68 8.29 -3.97 -3.23
N TYR A 69 8.36 -3.77 -4.56
CA TYR A 69 9.55 -4.13 -5.35
C TYR A 69 10.77 -3.30 -4.95
N ALA A 70 10.61 -1.99 -4.77
CA ALA A 70 11.68 -1.08 -4.37
C ALA A 70 12.28 -1.50 -3.02
N ALA A 71 11.46 -1.84 -2.02
CA ALA A 71 11.93 -2.35 -0.74
C ALA A 71 12.81 -3.60 -0.90
N ARG A 72 12.38 -4.56 -1.73
CA ARG A 72 13.14 -5.79 -1.99
C ARG A 72 14.44 -5.52 -2.74
N ILE A 73 14.44 -4.61 -3.70
CA ILE A 73 15.63 -4.20 -4.46
C ILE A 73 16.64 -3.51 -3.56
N ILE A 74 16.19 -2.55 -2.74
CA ILE A 74 17.05 -1.79 -1.84
C ILE A 74 17.76 -2.73 -0.87
N PHE A 75 17.02 -3.61 -0.20
CA PHE A 75 17.64 -4.58 0.69
C PHE A 75 18.59 -5.52 -0.05
N ALA A 76 18.20 -6.00 -1.24
CA ALA A 76 19.04 -6.88 -2.03
C ALA A 76 20.35 -6.20 -2.45
N TYR A 77 20.29 -4.93 -2.81
CA TYR A 77 21.46 -4.11 -3.12
C TYR A 77 22.37 -3.96 -1.90
N GLU A 78 21.83 -3.52 -0.77
CA GLU A 78 22.57 -3.30 0.49
C GLU A 78 23.23 -4.59 1.01
N ASN A 79 22.71 -5.76 0.63
CA ASN A 79 23.23 -7.07 1.04
C ASN A 79 23.87 -7.86 -0.10
N SER A 80 24.12 -7.25 -1.27
CA SER A 80 24.72 -7.91 -2.44
C SER A 80 24.02 -9.23 -2.84
N LEU A 81 22.69 -9.26 -2.80
CA LEU A 81 21.83 -10.39 -3.16
C LEU A 81 21.35 -10.27 -4.61
N PRO A 82 21.07 -11.41 -5.29
CA PRO A 82 20.51 -11.39 -6.63
C PRO A 82 19.01 -11.07 -6.60
N VAL A 83 18.50 -10.49 -7.68
CA VAL A 83 17.06 -10.35 -7.92
C VAL A 83 16.70 -10.79 -9.32
N ALA A 84 15.48 -11.28 -9.49
CA ALA A 84 14.93 -11.61 -10.79
C ALA A 84 13.41 -11.44 -10.71
N PHE A 85 12.89 -10.43 -11.38
CA PHE A 85 11.45 -10.13 -11.40
C PHE A 85 10.85 -10.36 -12.77
N THR A 86 9.57 -10.70 -12.76
CA THR A 86 8.78 -10.97 -13.96
C THR A 86 8.55 -9.68 -14.72
N ASN A 87 8.99 -9.61 -15.98
CA ASN A 87 8.67 -8.49 -16.88
C ASN A 87 7.25 -8.69 -17.44
N ILE A 88 6.38 -7.70 -17.27
CA ILE A 88 4.98 -7.74 -17.74
C ILE A 88 4.85 -7.94 -19.26
N GLU A 89 5.82 -7.49 -20.06
CA GLU A 89 5.76 -7.55 -21.53
C GLU A 89 5.87 -8.98 -22.07
N ASN A 90 6.56 -9.86 -21.35
CA ASN A 90 6.86 -11.23 -21.81
C ASN A 90 6.61 -12.31 -20.76
N MET A 91 6.20 -11.91 -19.55
CA MET A 91 5.94 -12.76 -18.39
C MET A 91 7.12 -13.68 -18.00
N LYS A 92 8.36 -13.29 -18.30
CA LYS A 92 9.59 -13.99 -17.89
C LYS A 92 10.33 -13.20 -16.82
N ARG A 93 11.00 -13.92 -15.91
CA ARG A 93 11.89 -13.36 -14.89
C ARG A 93 13.18 -12.81 -15.50
N SER A 94 13.08 -11.65 -16.16
CA SER A 94 14.14 -11.04 -16.97
C SER A 94 14.66 -9.71 -16.42
N LEU A 95 13.98 -9.14 -15.43
CA LEU A 95 14.44 -7.93 -14.75
C LEU A 95 15.41 -8.34 -13.62
N THR A 96 16.71 -8.27 -13.89
CA THR A 96 17.76 -8.76 -12.98
C THR A 96 18.79 -7.69 -12.66
N GLN A 97 19.51 -7.86 -11.54
CA GLN A 97 20.62 -6.97 -11.17
C GLN A 97 21.80 -7.02 -12.15
N SER A 98 21.88 -8.05 -12.99
CA SER A 98 22.95 -8.23 -13.97
C SER A 98 22.77 -7.41 -15.24
N MET A 99 21.68 -6.64 -15.35
CA MET A 99 21.46 -5.73 -16.48
C MET A 99 22.55 -4.65 -16.55
N THR A 100 22.96 -4.28 -17.76
CA THR A 100 24.10 -3.38 -18.03
C THR A 100 23.68 -2.06 -18.68
N ASN A 101 22.36 -1.81 -18.77
CA ASN A 101 21.75 -0.65 -19.43
C ASN A 101 22.25 0.72 -18.90
N TRP A 102 22.85 0.74 -17.73
CA TRP A 102 23.31 1.95 -17.04
C TRP A 102 24.77 1.86 -16.59
N ASP A 103 25.58 0.99 -17.18
CA ASP A 103 26.98 0.75 -16.79
C ASP A 103 27.83 2.04 -16.62
N ARG A 104 27.55 3.07 -17.43
CA ARG A 104 28.17 4.40 -17.37
C ARG A 104 27.82 5.26 -16.14
N LEU A 105 26.84 4.86 -15.34
CA LEU A 105 26.42 5.59 -14.14
C LEU A 105 27.11 5.04 -12.89
N PRO A 106 27.28 5.88 -11.84
CA PRO A 106 27.62 5.39 -10.51
C PRO A 106 26.65 4.30 -10.05
N GLU A 107 27.13 3.33 -9.29
CA GLU A 107 26.36 2.14 -8.93
C GLU A 107 25.00 2.46 -8.30
N LYS A 108 24.97 3.40 -7.34
CA LYS A 108 23.72 3.85 -6.71
C LYS A 108 22.71 4.42 -7.71
N ASP A 109 23.18 5.16 -8.71
CA ASP A 109 22.33 5.69 -9.78
C ASP A 109 21.83 4.58 -10.71
N ARG A 110 22.63 3.53 -10.95
CA ARG A 110 22.17 2.32 -11.66
C ARG A 110 21.04 1.65 -10.89
N VAL A 111 21.17 1.48 -9.58
CA VAL A 111 20.11 0.90 -8.73
C VAL A 111 18.83 1.72 -8.82
N ARG A 112 18.93 3.06 -8.75
CA ARG A 112 17.76 3.94 -8.91
C ARG A 112 17.10 3.79 -10.28
N LYS A 113 17.89 3.68 -11.35
CA LYS A 113 17.36 3.43 -12.71
C LYS A 113 16.77 2.03 -12.85
N PHE A 114 17.32 1.04 -12.17
CA PHE A 114 16.77 -0.30 -12.12
C PHE A 114 15.44 -0.36 -11.38
N ILE A 115 15.30 0.33 -10.23
CA ILE A 115 14.02 0.47 -9.53
C ILE A 115 12.97 1.09 -10.47
N GLN A 116 13.31 2.18 -11.17
CA GLN A 116 12.40 2.80 -12.13
C GLN A 116 12.00 1.82 -13.25
N LEU A 117 12.95 1.10 -13.84
CA LEU A 117 12.64 0.11 -14.88
C LEU A 117 11.72 -0.99 -14.36
N VAL A 118 11.96 -1.49 -13.14
CA VAL A 118 11.10 -2.48 -12.50
C VAL A 118 9.71 -1.90 -12.30
N SER A 119 9.58 -0.67 -11.82
CA SER A 119 8.28 0.01 -11.71
C SER A 119 7.55 0.14 -13.04
N ASP A 120 8.27 0.45 -14.13
CA ASP A 120 7.67 0.60 -15.46
C ASP A 120 7.21 -0.74 -16.06
N LEU A 121 7.84 -1.86 -15.67
CA LEU A 121 7.67 -3.19 -16.27
C LEU A 121 7.11 -4.25 -15.32
N THR A 122 6.60 -3.84 -14.16
CA THR A 122 5.94 -4.72 -13.19
C THR A 122 4.60 -4.15 -12.78
N SER A 123 3.80 -4.98 -12.11
CA SER A 123 2.53 -4.58 -11.53
C SER A 123 2.16 -5.55 -10.41
N THR A 124 1.00 -5.33 -9.79
CA THR A 124 0.43 -6.32 -8.85
C THR A 124 0.17 -7.69 -9.51
N GLN A 125 0.03 -7.75 -10.85
CA GLN A 125 -0.07 -9.01 -11.58
C GLN A 125 1.26 -9.77 -11.56
N THR A 126 2.37 -9.13 -11.98
CA THR A 126 3.70 -9.75 -11.96
C THR A 126 4.14 -10.09 -10.53
N LEU A 127 3.75 -9.26 -9.55
CA LEU A 127 4.04 -9.52 -8.14
C LEU A 127 3.42 -10.85 -7.66
N GLY A 128 2.24 -11.20 -8.16
CA GLY A 128 1.62 -12.51 -7.92
C GLY A 128 2.44 -13.68 -8.49
N HIS A 129 3.18 -13.45 -9.57
CA HIS A 129 4.10 -14.41 -10.18
C HIS A 129 5.49 -14.45 -9.51
N ASP A 130 5.93 -13.36 -8.90
CA ASP A 130 7.22 -13.26 -8.20
C ASP A 130 7.14 -13.71 -6.72
N THR A 131 5.95 -14.05 -6.24
CA THR A 131 5.68 -14.44 -4.86
C THR A 131 4.87 -15.73 -4.77
N VAL A 132 4.93 -16.43 -3.63
CA VAL A 132 4.15 -17.63 -3.34
C VAL A 132 3.13 -17.37 -2.22
N PRO A 133 1.91 -17.93 -2.31
CA PRO A 133 0.96 -17.88 -1.20
C PRO A 133 1.46 -18.75 -0.05
N VAL A 134 1.27 -18.28 1.18
CA VAL A 134 1.78 -18.93 2.38
C VAL A 134 0.69 -19.35 3.34
N ALA A 135 1.04 -20.25 4.27
CA ALA A 135 0.19 -20.58 5.40
C ALA A 135 0.04 -19.35 6.31
N ILE A 136 -1.10 -19.25 6.98
CA ILE A 136 -1.41 -18.16 7.89
C ILE A 136 -0.78 -18.48 9.25
N LYS A 137 0.53 -18.26 9.32
CA LYS A 137 1.38 -18.46 10.49
C LYS A 137 2.33 -17.29 10.62
N ARG A 138 2.69 -16.92 11.84
CA ARG A 138 3.66 -15.84 12.12
C ARG A 138 5.04 -16.04 11.51
N GLU A 139 5.41 -17.28 11.17
CA GLU A 139 6.66 -17.56 10.46
C GLU A 139 6.66 -16.97 9.04
N TYR A 140 5.49 -16.90 8.39
CA TYR A 140 5.35 -16.44 7.01
C TYR A 140 4.63 -15.10 6.89
N VAL A 141 3.62 -14.85 7.72
CA VAL A 141 2.95 -13.56 7.83
C VAL A 141 3.67 -12.76 8.91
N ARG A 142 4.70 -12.03 8.47
CA ARG A 142 5.63 -11.25 9.30
C ARG A 142 6.17 -10.06 8.48
N PRO A 143 6.96 -9.15 9.07
CA PRO A 143 7.55 -8.05 8.32
C PRO A 143 8.27 -8.52 7.05
N GLY A 144 8.03 -7.84 5.93
CA GLY A 144 8.55 -8.23 4.61
C GLY A 144 7.64 -9.18 3.82
N ALA A 145 6.63 -9.78 4.44
CA ALA A 145 5.56 -10.44 3.72
C ALA A 145 4.67 -9.41 3.01
N ILE A 146 3.89 -9.88 2.04
CA ILE A 146 3.07 -9.03 1.18
C ILE A 146 1.62 -9.47 1.31
N PHE A 147 0.70 -8.51 1.47
CA PHE A 147 -0.69 -8.73 1.14
C PHE A 147 -0.97 -8.18 -0.27
N LEU A 148 -1.54 -9.02 -1.13
CA LEU A 148 -1.70 -8.72 -2.56
C LEU A 148 -3.14 -8.87 -3.02
N ASN A 149 -3.61 -7.93 -3.81
CA ASN A 149 -4.74 -8.09 -4.71
C ASN A 149 -4.30 -7.73 -6.14
N PRO A 150 -4.24 -8.71 -7.06
CA PRO A 150 -3.76 -8.45 -8.42
C PRO A 150 -4.72 -7.51 -9.16
N THR A 151 -4.21 -6.83 -10.18
CA THR A 151 -5.02 -6.10 -11.15
C THR A 151 -6.01 -7.05 -11.80
N LEU A 152 -7.24 -6.57 -11.99
CA LEU A 152 -8.33 -7.30 -12.62
C LEU A 152 -8.62 -6.71 -13.99
N THR A 153 -9.13 -7.54 -14.89
CA THR A 153 -9.81 -7.09 -16.11
C THR A 153 -11.12 -6.40 -15.77
N THR A 154 -11.64 -5.56 -16.68
CA THR A 154 -12.95 -4.91 -16.51
C THR A 154 -14.08 -5.92 -16.26
N GLU A 155 -14.03 -7.08 -16.90
CA GLU A 155 -15.00 -8.16 -16.69
C GLU A 155 -14.92 -8.72 -15.26
N GLU A 156 -13.72 -9.04 -14.78
CA GLU A 156 -13.50 -9.50 -13.40
C GLU A 156 -13.92 -8.42 -12.37
N GLU A 157 -13.64 -7.15 -12.62
CA GLU A 157 -14.10 -6.05 -11.75
C GLU A 157 -15.63 -5.98 -11.68
N ASN A 158 -16.33 -6.20 -12.79
CA ASN A 158 -17.78 -6.24 -12.84
C ASN A 158 -18.36 -7.43 -12.06
N ILE A 159 -17.70 -8.59 -12.12
CA ILE A 159 -18.10 -9.80 -11.39
C ILE A 159 -17.89 -9.61 -9.89
N VAL A 160 -16.68 -9.21 -9.49
CA VAL A 160 -16.29 -9.09 -8.07
C VAL A 160 -16.93 -7.87 -7.42
N GLY A 161 -17.24 -6.83 -8.20
CA GLY A 161 -17.82 -5.58 -7.72
C GLY A 161 -16.82 -4.65 -7.02
N THR A 162 -15.52 -4.87 -7.21
CA THR A 162 -14.44 -4.01 -6.71
C THR A 162 -13.28 -3.98 -7.70
N ARG A 163 -12.49 -2.91 -7.65
CA ARG A 163 -11.22 -2.82 -8.37
C ARG A 163 -10.16 -3.72 -7.74
N GLY A 164 -9.35 -4.35 -8.58
CA GLY A 164 -8.11 -4.99 -8.16
C GLY A 164 -6.95 -4.00 -8.06
N GLY A 165 -5.74 -4.53 -8.02
CA GLY A 165 -4.52 -3.72 -8.14
C GLY A 165 -4.13 -3.03 -6.84
N HIS A 166 -3.89 -3.82 -5.79
CA HIS A 166 -3.36 -3.33 -4.53
C HIS A 166 -2.28 -4.24 -3.97
N ALA A 167 -1.22 -3.67 -3.40
CA ALA A 167 -0.19 -4.41 -2.70
C ALA A 167 0.25 -3.63 -1.46
N GLU A 168 0.47 -4.36 -0.37
CA GLU A 168 0.88 -3.81 0.91
C GLU A 168 2.03 -4.65 1.49
N MET A 169 3.05 -3.98 2.00
CA MET A 169 4.14 -4.62 2.74
C MET A 169 3.73 -4.75 4.20
N ILE A 170 3.76 -5.96 4.76
CA ILE A 170 3.60 -6.17 6.19
C ILE A 170 4.83 -5.60 6.90
N ILE A 171 4.62 -4.79 7.93
CA ILE A 171 5.68 -4.19 8.76
C ILE A 171 5.61 -4.61 10.23
N ASP A 172 4.48 -5.15 10.68
CA ASP A 172 4.31 -5.67 12.05
C ASP A 172 3.14 -6.66 12.13
N VAL A 173 3.22 -7.60 13.06
CA VAL A 173 2.11 -8.49 13.46
C VAL A 173 2.06 -8.54 14.98
N ASN A 174 1.19 -7.73 15.56
CA ASN A 174 1.01 -7.58 17.00
C ASN A 174 0.63 -8.91 17.66
N GLU A 175 0.91 -9.10 18.94
CA GLU A 175 0.55 -10.30 19.72
C GLU A 175 -0.94 -10.66 19.66
N ASN A 176 -1.82 -9.69 19.45
CA ASN A 176 -3.25 -9.90 19.31
C ASN A 176 -3.71 -10.27 17.89
N GLY A 177 -2.76 -10.47 16.97
CA GLY A 177 -2.97 -10.90 15.59
C GLY A 177 -3.32 -9.78 14.62
N PHE A 178 -3.39 -8.52 15.08
CA PHE A 178 -3.52 -7.39 14.17
C PHE A 178 -2.24 -7.19 13.38
N ILE A 179 -2.41 -6.85 12.11
CA ILE A 179 -1.32 -6.67 11.15
C ILE A 179 -1.18 -5.18 10.88
N ARG A 180 0.05 -4.68 10.79
CA ARG A 180 0.32 -3.32 10.28
C ARG A 180 1.06 -3.42 8.98
N SER A 181 0.69 -2.56 8.04
CA SER A 181 1.25 -2.56 6.69
C SER A 181 1.52 -1.15 6.19
N LEU A 182 2.47 -1.05 5.27
CA LEU A 182 2.76 0.15 4.50
C LEU A 182 2.49 -0.10 3.01
N TYR A 183 1.93 0.89 2.34
CA TYR A 183 1.72 0.86 0.90
C TYR A 183 1.77 2.25 0.28
N SER A 184 1.99 2.33 -1.04
CA SER A 184 1.73 3.56 -1.81
C SER A 184 0.48 3.39 -2.68
N THR A 185 0.02 4.44 -3.33
CA THR A 185 -1.22 4.42 -4.12
C THR A 185 -1.02 4.99 -5.52
N THR A 186 -1.90 4.63 -6.44
CA THR A 186 -1.82 5.04 -7.85
C THR A 186 -2.28 6.48 -8.05
N PRO A 187 -1.79 7.18 -9.10
CA PRO A 187 -0.64 6.81 -9.95
C PRO A 187 0.68 6.93 -9.17
N SER A 188 1.80 6.38 -9.65
CA SER A 188 3.11 6.47 -8.98
C SER A 188 3.53 7.93 -8.71
N LYS A 189 3.95 8.26 -7.47
CA LYS A 189 4.50 9.60 -7.08
C LYS A 189 5.42 9.49 -5.86
N VAL A 190 6.30 10.47 -5.68
CA VAL A 190 7.04 10.69 -4.43
C VAL A 190 6.08 11.18 -3.35
N ARG A 191 5.90 10.40 -2.28
CA ARG A 191 5.03 10.71 -1.14
C ARG A 191 5.40 9.83 0.07
N GLU A 192 4.84 10.15 1.22
CA GLU A 192 4.84 9.22 2.36
C GLU A 192 3.95 8.01 2.07
N LEU A 193 4.45 6.82 2.37
CA LEU A 193 3.68 5.58 2.34
C LEU A 193 2.57 5.64 3.40
N ILE A 194 1.43 5.09 3.04
CA ILE A 194 0.23 5.06 3.88
C ILE A 194 0.33 3.84 4.81
N THR A 195 0.08 4.07 6.10
CA THR A 195 -0.04 2.99 7.07
C THR A 195 -1.47 2.49 7.13
N THR A 196 -1.67 1.18 7.26
CA THR A 196 -2.98 0.58 7.52
C THR A 196 -2.88 -0.55 8.55
N ARG A 197 -4.02 -0.85 9.19
CA ARG A 197 -4.17 -2.00 10.08
C ARG A 197 -5.09 -3.04 9.49
N ASN A 198 -4.50 -4.19 9.23
CA ASN A 198 -5.04 -5.29 8.45
C ASN A 198 -5.33 -4.86 7.01
N PRO A 199 -5.24 -5.80 6.07
CA PRO A 199 -5.78 -5.57 4.74
C PRO A 199 -7.26 -5.19 4.84
N TYR A 200 -7.71 -4.19 4.08
CA TYR A 200 -9.13 -3.82 4.04
C TYR A 200 -9.98 -4.84 3.25
N THR A 201 -9.30 -5.67 2.47
CA THR A 201 -9.90 -6.56 1.48
C THR A 201 -9.53 -8.01 1.74
N TRP A 202 -10.34 -8.91 1.23
CA TRP A 202 -10.00 -10.33 1.08
C TRP A 202 -9.20 -10.57 -0.22
N PRO A 203 -8.50 -11.70 -0.39
CA PRO A 203 -7.88 -12.05 -1.66
C PRO A 203 -8.93 -12.24 -2.76
N ILE A 204 -8.75 -11.63 -3.93
CA ILE A 204 -9.72 -11.77 -5.02
C ILE A 204 -9.48 -13.04 -5.85
N SER A 205 -8.23 -13.45 -5.99
CA SER A 205 -7.83 -14.66 -6.73
C SER A 205 -6.66 -15.36 -6.03
N ARG A 206 -6.28 -16.54 -6.53
CA ARG A 206 -5.11 -17.28 -6.03
C ARG A 206 -3.76 -16.58 -6.32
N LEU A 207 -3.76 -15.54 -7.15
CA LEU A 207 -2.59 -14.67 -7.31
C LEU A 207 -2.49 -13.59 -6.21
N GLY A 208 -3.52 -13.42 -5.39
CA GLY A 208 -3.52 -12.49 -4.25
C GLY A 208 -3.22 -13.14 -2.91
N GLY A 209 -3.63 -12.46 -1.83
CA GLY A 209 -3.53 -12.94 -0.46
C GLY A 209 -2.21 -12.61 0.23
N PHE A 210 -1.95 -13.27 1.35
CA PHE A 210 -0.65 -13.23 2.02
C PHE A 210 0.37 -14.07 1.27
N ARG A 211 1.51 -13.45 0.94
CA ARG A 211 2.54 -14.01 0.09
C ARG A 211 3.94 -13.64 0.57
N VAL A 212 4.92 -14.45 0.19
CA VAL A 212 6.35 -14.16 0.39
C VAL A 212 7.09 -14.28 -0.95
N TRP A 213 8.25 -13.63 -1.05
CA TRP A 213 9.07 -13.66 -2.27
C TRP A 213 9.49 -15.09 -2.67
N LYS A 214 9.48 -15.36 -3.98
CA LYS A 214 10.05 -16.59 -4.54
C LYS A 214 11.57 -16.53 -4.51
N THR A 215 12.16 -17.35 -3.66
CA THR A 215 13.60 -17.58 -3.57
C THR A 215 13.89 -19.08 -3.56
N ALA A 216 15.16 -19.47 -3.55
CA ALA A 216 15.54 -20.88 -3.44
C ALA A 216 15.08 -21.52 -2.11
N THR A 217 14.78 -20.70 -1.08
CA THR A 217 14.34 -21.14 0.24
C THR A 217 12.87 -20.84 0.53
N SER A 218 12.11 -20.34 -0.44
CA SER A 218 10.69 -20.04 -0.21
C SER A 218 9.90 -21.32 0.11
N PRO A 219 8.91 -21.26 1.02
CA PRO A 219 8.08 -22.42 1.33
C PRO A 219 7.29 -22.89 0.11
N ALA A 220 6.81 -24.14 0.16
CA ALA A 220 5.83 -24.62 -0.80
C ALA A 220 4.55 -23.75 -0.74
N ALA A 221 3.93 -23.53 -1.90
CA ALA A 221 2.69 -22.79 -1.98
C ALA A 221 1.62 -23.41 -1.09
N ASN A 222 0.91 -22.58 -0.32
CA ASN A 222 -0.12 -23.02 0.61
C ASN A 222 -1.44 -22.28 0.37
N ASN A 223 -2.55 -23.03 0.41
CA ASN A 223 -3.87 -22.53 0.07
C ASN A 223 -4.79 -22.25 1.27
N GLN A 224 -4.31 -22.37 2.52
CA GLN A 224 -5.12 -22.24 3.74
C GLN A 224 -6.02 -21.00 3.72
N GLN A 225 -5.50 -19.85 3.30
CA GLN A 225 -6.24 -18.58 3.24
C GLN A 225 -7.41 -18.57 2.24
N PHE A 226 -7.38 -19.45 1.23
CA PHE A 226 -8.41 -19.62 0.20
C PHE A 226 -9.45 -20.67 0.57
N GLU A 227 -9.31 -21.31 1.73
CA GLU A 227 -10.26 -22.28 2.30
C GLU A 227 -11.08 -21.65 3.44
N MET A 228 -10.72 -20.42 3.85
CA MET A 228 -11.37 -19.70 4.94
C MET A 228 -12.66 -19.00 4.50
N ALA A 229 -13.64 -18.96 5.41
CA ALA A 229 -14.85 -18.13 5.30
C ALA A 229 -15.64 -18.27 3.97
N GLY A 230 -15.63 -19.47 3.39
CA GLY A 230 -16.35 -19.74 2.13
C GLY A 230 -15.79 -18.97 0.94
N TRP A 231 -14.47 -18.77 0.91
CA TRP A 231 -13.78 -18.08 -0.17
C TRP A 231 -14.01 -18.73 -1.54
N THR A 232 -14.15 -17.89 -2.57
CA THR A 232 -14.26 -18.31 -3.97
C THR A 232 -13.44 -17.38 -4.85
N SER A 233 -12.71 -17.96 -5.81
CA SER A 233 -11.91 -17.17 -6.75
C SER A 233 -12.83 -16.32 -7.61
N TYR A 234 -12.54 -15.02 -7.71
CA TYR A 234 -13.35 -14.04 -8.44
C TYR A 234 -14.81 -13.96 -7.95
N GLY A 235 -15.09 -14.43 -6.74
CA GLY A 235 -16.41 -14.31 -6.14
C GLY A 235 -16.70 -12.89 -5.68
N ARG A 236 -17.99 -12.53 -5.60
CA ARG A 236 -18.45 -11.31 -4.94
C ARG A 236 -18.76 -11.64 -3.47
N PRO A 237 -17.85 -11.34 -2.52
CA PRO A 237 -18.09 -11.70 -1.14
C PRO A 237 -19.18 -10.82 -0.54
N THR A 238 -19.94 -11.38 0.40
CA THR A 238 -20.73 -10.59 1.33
C THR A 238 -19.82 -9.91 2.35
N ARG A 239 -20.28 -8.79 2.93
CA ARG A 239 -19.57 -8.12 4.04
C ARG A 239 -19.29 -9.08 5.20
N LYS A 240 -20.21 -10.00 5.48
CA LYS A 240 -20.05 -11.05 6.49
C LYS A 240 -18.88 -11.98 6.17
N GLN A 241 -18.73 -12.41 4.92
CA GLN A 241 -17.61 -13.27 4.51
C GLN A 241 -16.26 -12.55 4.65
N ILE A 242 -16.17 -11.28 4.23
CA ILE A 242 -14.95 -10.48 4.41
C ILE A 242 -14.58 -10.40 5.90
N TYR A 243 -15.54 -10.06 6.76
CA TYR A 243 -15.32 -10.00 8.21
C TYR A 243 -14.88 -11.36 8.79
N GLN A 244 -15.59 -12.44 8.45
CA GLN A 244 -15.24 -13.79 8.90
C GLN A 244 -13.85 -14.22 8.42
N TRP A 245 -13.46 -13.83 7.21
CA TRP A 245 -12.13 -14.08 6.68
C TRP A 245 -11.06 -13.36 7.50
N HIS A 246 -11.18 -12.05 7.73
CA HIS A 246 -10.25 -11.29 8.58
C HIS A 246 -10.16 -11.85 10.01
N GLU A 247 -11.31 -12.22 10.59
CA GLU A 247 -11.37 -12.84 11.91
C GLU A 247 -10.65 -14.20 11.95
N SER A 248 -10.77 -15.00 10.89
CA SER A 248 -10.09 -16.30 10.77
C SER A 248 -8.58 -16.10 10.68
N ILE A 249 -8.13 -15.18 9.82
CA ILE A 249 -6.70 -14.83 9.72
C ILE A 249 -6.15 -14.37 11.07
N ARG A 250 -6.83 -13.41 11.71
CA ARG A 250 -6.39 -12.88 13.01
C ARG A 250 -6.35 -13.97 14.08
N LYS A 251 -7.33 -14.89 14.09
CA LYS A 251 -7.37 -16.00 15.05
C LYS A 251 -6.15 -16.93 14.90
N GLU A 252 -5.72 -17.20 13.68
CA GLU A 252 -4.51 -18.00 13.41
C GLU A 252 -3.22 -17.26 13.79
N LEU A 253 -3.20 -15.93 13.60
CA LEU A 253 -2.01 -15.11 13.86
C LEU A 253 -1.88 -14.63 15.30
N ARG A 254 -2.91 -14.69 16.15
CA ARG A 254 -2.84 -14.12 17.51
C ARG A 254 -2.18 -15.09 18.51
N LEU A 255 -1.33 -14.56 19.37
CA LEU A 255 -0.84 -15.24 20.58
C LEU A 255 -1.80 -15.04 21.76
N ARG A 256 -2.56 -13.94 21.75
CA ARG A 256 -3.62 -13.65 22.74
C ARG A 256 -4.83 -13.00 22.08
N PRO A 257 -6.04 -13.08 22.67
CA PRO A 257 -7.16 -12.28 22.21
C PRO A 257 -6.87 -10.76 22.34
N PRO A 258 -7.36 -9.93 21.41
CA PRO A 258 -7.30 -8.47 21.56
C PRO A 258 -8.26 -8.01 22.65
N THR A 259 -7.86 -6.96 23.39
CA THR A 259 -8.76 -6.25 24.30
C THR A 259 -9.82 -5.48 23.52
N ILE A 260 -10.85 -4.98 24.20
CA ILE A 260 -11.84 -4.11 23.57
C ILE A 260 -11.22 -2.80 23.09
N ASP A 261 -10.35 -2.19 23.90
CA ASP A 261 -9.68 -0.94 23.54
C ASP A 261 -8.78 -1.13 22.31
N GLU A 262 -8.04 -2.24 22.21
CA GLU A 262 -7.24 -2.55 21.02
C GLU A 262 -8.09 -2.71 19.75
N ARG A 263 -9.32 -3.23 19.86
CA ARG A 263 -10.26 -3.30 18.72
C ARG A 263 -10.75 -1.92 18.33
N ILE A 264 -11.05 -1.07 19.31
CA ILE A 264 -11.50 0.30 19.12
C ILE A 264 -10.41 1.10 18.41
N ASP A 265 -9.16 1.01 18.89
CA ASP A 265 -8.01 1.71 18.31
C ASP A 265 -7.82 1.38 16.83
N VAL A 266 -7.96 0.10 16.44
CA VAL A 266 -7.85 -0.31 15.02
C VAL A 266 -8.93 0.34 14.17
N VAL A 267 -10.18 0.41 14.65
CA VAL A 267 -11.27 1.03 13.91
C VAL A 267 -11.10 2.56 13.85
N VAL A 268 -10.65 3.19 14.94
CA VAL A 268 -10.36 4.63 14.99
C VAL A 268 -9.21 4.99 14.03
N GLU A 269 -8.13 4.21 14.01
CA GLU A 269 -7.02 4.41 13.07
C GLU A 269 -7.49 4.25 11.61
N SER A 270 -8.37 3.28 11.34
CA SER A 270 -8.99 3.12 10.02
C SER A 270 -9.82 4.34 9.62
N ILE A 271 -10.61 4.90 10.55
CA ILE A 271 -11.36 6.15 10.33
C ILE A 271 -10.41 7.31 9.99
N CYS A 272 -9.29 7.44 10.72
CA CYS A 272 -8.29 8.47 10.44
C CYS A 272 -7.70 8.35 9.04
N ASN A 273 -7.29 7.15 8.66
CA ASN A 273 -6.71 6.90 7.34
C ASN A 273 -7.73 7.15 6.22
N LEU A 274 -9.00 6.81 6.44
CA LEU A 274 -10.07 7.09 5.48
C LEU A 274 -10.31 8.60 5.32
N TRP A 275 -10.25 9.38 6.40
CA TRP A 275 -10.32 10.84 6.32
C TRP A 275 -9.13 11.44 5.58
N GLN A 276 -7.92 10.98 5.87
CA GLN A 276 -6.73 11.43 5.15
C GLN A 276 -6.83 11.11 3.65
N GLY A 277 -7.26 9.90 3.30
CA GLY A 277 -7.50 9.53 1.90
C GLY A 277 -8.60 10.37 1.23
N ARG A 278 -9.56 10.90 1.99
CA ARG A 278 -10.54 11.88 1.49
C ARG A 278 -9.90 13.26 1.27
N VAL A 279 -9.05 13.72 2.19
CA VAL A 279 -8.26 14.96 2.05
C VAL A 279 -7.44 14.93 0.77
N ASP A 280 -6.70 13.86 0.54
CA ASP A 280 -5.85 13.71 -0.63
C ASP A 280 -6.67 13.74 -1.93
N ALA A 281 -7.81 13.04 -1.96
CA ALA A 281 -8.71 13.04 -3.11
C ALA A 281 -9.29 14.42 -3.42
N VAL A 282 -9.73 15.17 -2.39
CA VAL A 282 -10.26 16.53 -2.55
C VAL A 282 -9.17 17.49 -3.04
N ASN A 283 -7.97 17.41 -2.46
CA ASN A 283 -6.85 18.26 -2.84
C ASN A 283 -6.35 17.98 -4.25
N ALA A 284 -6.25 16.70 -4.63
CA ALA A 284 -5.87 16.29 -5.99
C ALA A 284 -6.88 16.80 -7.02
N ALA A 285 -8.19 16.64 -6.75
CA ALA A 285 -9.26 17.14 -7.61
C ALA A 285 -9.12 18.65 -7.85
N TRP A 286 -8.96 19.41 -6.76
CA TRP A 286 -8.89 20.86 -6.84
C TRP A 286 -7.60 21.36 -7.49
N LYS A 287 -6.49 20.63 -7.31
CA LYS A 287 -5.27 20.90 -8.06
C LYS A 287 -5.48 20.71 -9.55
N ALA A 288 -6.10 19.61 -9.99
CA ALA A 288 -6.40 19.36 -11.39
C ALA A 288 -7.29 20.47 -12.01
N VAL A 289 -8.30 20.93 -11.27
CA VAL A 289 -9.14 22.08 -11.68
C VAL A 289 -8.30 23.35 -11.86
N ARG A 290 -7.43 23.68 -10.90
CA ARG A 290 -6.56 24.87 -11.00
C ARG A 290 -5.60 24.78 -12.18
N ASP A 291 -4.96 23.64 -12.37
CA ASP A 291 -4.02 23.40 -13.47
C ASP A 291 -4.73 23.50 -14.85
N ALA A 292 -6.02 23.17 -14.91
CA ALA A 292 -6.85 23.31 -16.12
C ALA A 292 -7.42 24.74 -16.35
N GLY A 293 -7.01 25.72 -15.54
CA GLY A 293 -7.52 27.10 -15.63
C GLY A 293 -8.94 27.26 -15.08
N GLY A 294 -9.31 26.44 -14.10
CA GLY A 294 -10.64 26.43 -13.48
C GLY A 294 -11.68 25.56 -14.19
N ARG A 295 -11.30 24.89 -15.29
CA ARG A 295 -12.18 23.96 -16.01
C ARG A 295 -12.41 22.68 -15.24
N CYS A 296 -13.62 22.12 -15.34
CA CYS A 296 -13.91 20.82 -14.75
C CYS A 296 -13.04 19.71 -15.35
N PRO A 297 -12.61 18.72 -14.55
CA PRO A 297 -11.97 17.52 -15.08
C PRO A 297 -12.91 16.78 -16.04
N SER A 298 -12.34 15.95 -16.92
CA SER A 298 -13.13 15.06 -17.77
C SER A 298 -13.99 14.11 -16.94
N ALA A 299 -15.04 13.52 -17.52
CA ALA A 299 -15.95 12.62 -16.81
C ALA A 299 -15.23 11.46 -16.08
N GLY A 300 -14.18 10.89 -16.69
CA GLY A 300 -13.38 9.84 -16.05
C GLY A 300 -12.60 10.32 -14.82
N LEU A 301 -11.99 11.51 -14.90
CA LEU A 301 -11.27 12.12 -13.78
C LEU A 301 -12.24 12.59 -12.68
N LEU A 302 -13.45 13.02 -13.04
CA LEU A 302 -14.48 13.39 -12.07
C LEU A 302 -14.91 12.20 -11.21
N ASP A 303 -15.09 11.03 -11.79
CA ASP A 303 -15.41 9.81 -11.03
C ASP A 303 -14.23 9.41 -10.12
N GLU A 304 -13.01 9.47 -10.63
CA GLU A 304 -11.78 9.18 -9.86
C GLU A 304 -11.62 10.10 -8.63
N HIS A 305 -11.91 11.39 -8.82
CA HIS A 305 -11.74 12.43 -7.81
C HIS A 305 -12.97 12.65 -6.91
N SER A 306 -14.08 11.96 -7.20
CA SER A 306 -15.26 11.98 -6.35
C SER A 306 -15.04 11.12 -5.09
N THR A 307 -15.69 11.49 -3.99
CA THR A 307 -15.51 10.79 -2.70
C THR A 307 -16.68 9.89 -2.33
N ASN A 308 -17.65 9.64 -3.23
CA ASN A 308 -18.86 8.84 -2.92
C ASN A 308 -18.53 7.50 -2.23
N ARG A 309 -17.60 6.74 -2.81
CA ARG A 309 -17.16 5.44 -2.26
C ARG A 309 -16.38 5.60 -0.95
N ARG A 310 -15.58 6.66 -0.81
CA ARG A 310 -14.81 6.96 0.42
C ARG A 310 -15.74 7.33 1.56
N ASP A 311 -16.73 8.19 1.28
CA ASP A 311 -17.75 8.61 2.24
C ASP A 311 -18.63 7.42 2.67
N ALA A 312 -18.90 6.45 1.77
CA ALA A 312 -19.57 5.21 2.15
C ALA A 312 -18.73 4.36 3.13
N ARG A 313 -17.43 4.17 2.83
CA ARG A 313 -16.51 3.44 3.73
C ARG A 313 -16.34 4.11 5.09
N LEU A 314 -16.30 5.45 5.12
CA LEU A 314 -16.30 6.22 6.37
C LEU A 314 -17.53 5.88 7.22
N ARG A 315 -18.74 5.98 6.64
CA ARG A 315 -19.98 5.62 7.35
C ARG A 315 -19.96 4.19 7.88
N GLU A 316 -19.44 3.24 7.09
CA GLU A 316 -19.30 1.85 7.54
C GLU A 316 -18.34 1.70 8.73
N ALA A 317 -17.21 2.42 8.72
CA ALA A 317 -16.24 2.40 9.80
C ALA A 317 -16.81 3.02 11.09
N TYR A 318 -17.53 4.13 11.00
CA TYR A 318 -18.25 4.71 12.15
C TYR A 318 -19.34 3.78 12.69
N GLY A 319 -20.05 3.06 11.80
CA GLY A 319 -20.99 2.03 12.21
C GLY A 319 -20.32 0.90 13.02
N GLN A 320 -19.17 0.41 12.55
CA GLN A 320 -18.38 -0.60 13.30
C GLN A 320 -17.91 -0.08 14.66
N LEU A 321 -17.49 1.18 14.73
CA LEU A 321 -17.08 1.79 15.99
C LEU A 321 -18.26 1.91 16.96
N ASN A 322 -19.44 2.29 16.47
CA ASN A 322 -20.67 2.35 17.27
C ASN A 322 -21.04 0.96 17.82
N ASP A 323 -20.96 -0.10 16.99
CA ASP A 323 -21.21 -1.48 17.43
C ASP A 323 -20.23 -1.91 18.53
N LEU A 324 -18.96 -1.50 18.43
CA LEU A 324 -17.96 -1.76 19.47
C LEU A 324 -18.25 -0.98 20.77
N MET A 325 -18.72 0.26 20.69
CA MET A 325 -19.13 1.02 21.89
C MET A 325 -20.32 0.36 22.59
N TYR A 326 -21.32 -0.06 21.82
CA TYR A 326 -22.46 -0.80 22.35
C TYR A 326 -22.02 -2.11 23.01
N TRP A 327 -21.14 -2.88 22.36
CA TRP A 327 -20.63 -4.12 22.92
C TRP A 327 -19.80 -3.88 24.19
N ARG A 328 -18.93 -2.86 24.20
CA ARG A 328 -18.12 -2.47 25.36
C ARG A 328 -19.00 -2.20 26.59
N LYS A 329 -20.04 -1.36 26.44
CA LYS A 329 -20.97 -1.07 27.55
C LYS A 329 -21.64 -2.32 28.11
N ASN A 330 -22.05 -3.25 27.26
CA ASN A 330 -22.84 -4.40 27.69
C ASN A 330 -22.00 -5.56 28.23
N ASN A 331 -20.67 -5.53 28.05
CA ASN A 331 -19.79 -6.65 28.41
C ASN A 331 -18.68 -6.25 29.39
N TYR A 332 -18.53 -4.96 29.70
CA TYR A 332 -17.52 -4.44 30.62
C TYR A 332 -18.16 -3.43 31.57
N ASP A 333 -17.66 -3.40 32.81
CA ASP A 333 -18.06 -2.38 33.78
C ASP A 333 -17.41 -1.04 33.43
N VAL A 334 -18.15 -0.22 32.68
CA VAL A 334 -17.70 1.12 32.25
C VAL A 334 -18.70 2.16 32.77
N PRO A 335 -18.49 2.71 33.97
CA PRO A 335 -19.39 3.68 34.56
C PRO A 335 -19.63 4.88 33.65
N GLY A 336 -20.89 5.21 33.41
CA GLY A 336 -21.29 6.37 32.61
C GLY A 336 -21.26 6.17 31.08
N ALA A 337 -20.85 5.01 30.57
CA ALA A 337 -20.87 4.73 29.13
C ALA A 337 -22.32 4.68 28.60
N ILE A 338 -22.57 5.40 27.51
CA ILE A 338 -23.89 5.46 26.86
C ILE A 338 -24.10 4.25 25.95
N GLY A 339 -23.03 3.67 25.40
CA GLY A 339 -23.03 2.53 24.50
C GLY A 339 -23.26 2.94 23.05
N ASP A 340 -22.86 4.15 22.68
CA ASP A 340 -22.97 4.69 21.33
C ASP A 340 -21.67 5.40 20.91
N ILE A 341 -21.64 5.88 19.67
CA ILE A 341 -20.47 6.54 19.09
C ILE A 341 -19.95 7.76 19.87
N LYS A 342 -20.77 8.40 20.73
CA LYS A 342 -20.36 9.56 21.55
C LYS A 342 -19.35 9.15 22.62
N ASP A 343 -19.38 7.90 23.08
CA ASP A 343 -18.37 7.36 24.00
C ASP A 343 -16.97 7.32 23.35
N ALA A 344 -16.90 7.34 22.02
CA ALA A 344 -15.64 7.40 21.27
C ALA A 344 -15.20 8.84 20.91
N LYS A 345 -15.89 9.89 21.40
CA LYS A 345 -15.59 11.29 21.04
C LYS A 345 -14.13 11.66 21.32
N GLU A 346 -13.61 11.30 22.48
CA GLU A 346 -12.25 11.65 22.89
C GLU A 346 -11.20 11.07 21.93
N VAL A 347 -11.28 9.76 21.67
CA VAL A 347 -10.34 9.06 20.76
C VAL A 347 -10.48 9.55 19.31
N LEU A 348 -11.68 9.92 18.87
CA LEU A 348 -11.90 10.52 17.54
C LEU A 348 -11.40 11.97 17.46
N THR A 349 -11.32 12.69 18.58
CA THR A 349 -10.80 14.07 18.62
C THR A 349 -9.28 14.10 18.47
N ALA A 350 -8.58 13.06 18.95
CA ALA A 350 -7.13 12.90 18.75
C ALA A 350 -6.73 12.70 17.28
N CYS A 351 -7.69 12.32 16.44
CA CYS A 351 -7.50 12.17 15.01
C CYS A 351 -7.60 13.51 14.28
N HIS A 352 -6.50 14.23 14.20
CA HIS A 352 -6.45 15.52 13.49
C HIS A 352 -6.48 15.34 11.97
N VAL A 353 -7.35 16.10 11.30
CA VAL A 353 -7.54 16.06 9.85
C VAL A 353 -7.41 17.48 9.29
N MET A 354 -6.38 17.70 8.49
CA MET A 354 -6.11 19.00 7.86
C MET A 354 -6.75 19.03 6.47
N THR A 355 -7.88 19.71 6.33
CA THR A 355 -8.62 19.77 5.06
C THR A 355 -8.04 20.76 4.05
N GLY A 356 -6.97 21.47 4.43
CA GLY A 356 -6.39 22.59 3.68
C GLY A 356 -7.05 23.95 3.97
N PHE A 357 -8.23 23.96 4.62
CA PHE A 357 -9.02 25.16 4.94
C PHE A 357 -9.21 25.34 6.44
N ALA A 358 -9.34 24.23 7.16
CA ALA A 358 -9.48 24.23 8.60
C ALA A 358 -8.80 23.00 9.19
N ALA A 359 -8.24 23.17 10.39
CA ALA A 359 -7.92 22.04 11.25
C ALA A 359 -9.25 21.49 11.78
N ASN A 360 -9.58 20.26 11.41
CA ASN A 360 -10.71 19.54 11.98
C ASN A 360 -10.19 18.32 12.74
N ASN A 361 -11.08 17.62 13.44
CA ASN A 361 -10.84 16.25 13.89
C ASN A 361 -11.90 15.28 13.32
N ALA A 362 -11.65 13.98 13.46
CA ALA A 362 -12.57 12.96 12.95
C ALA A 362 -13.95 13.04 13.60
N TRP A 363 -14.09 13.50 14.84
CA TRP A 363 -15.39 13.70 15.47
C TRP A 363 -16.20 14.82 14.81
N GLU A 364 -15.60 15.97 14.55
CA GLU A 364 -16.24 17.10 13.86
C GLU A 364 -16.65 16.75 12.42
N LEU A 365 -15.76 16.04 11.71
CA LEU A 365 -16.05 15.58 10.36
C LEU A 365 -17.15 14.52 10.32
N PHE A 366 -17.25 13.68 11.36
CA PHE A 366 -18.38 12.78 11.54
C PHE A 366 -19.70 13.53 11.66
N LEU A 367 -19.77 14.57 12.49
CA LEU A 367 -20.96 15.41 12.65
C LEU A 367 -21.38 16.03 11.31
N LYS A 368 -20.43 16.65 10.59
CA LYS A 368 -20.66 17.20 9.24
C LYS A 368 -21.15 16.13 8.25
N MET A 369 -20.66 14.90 8.37
CA MET A 369 -21.05 13.78 7.50
C MET A 369 -22.49 13.33 7.76
N ILE A 370 -22.90 13.18 9.02
CA ILE A 370 -24.26 12.75 9.38
C ILE A 370 -25.30 13.84 9.13
N ASP A 371 -24.90 15.11 9.25
CA ASP A 371 -25.75 16.26 8.94
C ASP A 371 -25.87 16.53 7.43
N GLY A 372 -25.16 15.75 6.59
CA GLY A 372 -25.22 15.89 5.13
C GLY A 372 -24.50 17.11 4.56
N HIS A 373 -23.64 17.75 5.35
CA HIS A 373 -22.87 18.93 4.92
C HIS A 373 -21.72 18.58 3.96
N LEU A 374 -21.26 17.33 3.94
CA LEU A 374 -20.20 16.90 3.03
C LEU A 374 -20.70 16.72 1.59
N VAL A 375 -19.87 17.13 0.63
CA VAL A 375 -20.17 16.99 -0.81
C VAL A 375 -19.12 16.14 -1.48
N ALA A 376 -19.59 15.06 -2.11
CA ALA A 376 -18.71 14.06 -2.69
C ALA A 376 -18.20 14.41 -4.09
N ASP A 377 -19.00 15.18 -4.84
CA ASP A 377 -18.77 15.52 -6.23
C ASP A 377 -17.54 16.41 -6.42
N ALA A 378 -16.62 15.96 -7.29
CA ALA A 378 -15.35 16.60 -7.56
C ALA A 378 -15.45 17.98 -8.25
N ARG A 379 -16.62 18.35 -8.77
CA ARG A 379 -16.82 19.66 -9.42
C ARG A 379 -16.83 20.82 -8.43
N TRP A 380 -17.15 20.55 -7.16
CA TRP A 380 -17.26 21.57 -6.15
C TRP A 380 -15.91 21.97 -5.58
N SER A 381 -15.76 23.26 -5.25
CA SER A 381 -14.63 23.75 -4.49
C SER A 381 -14.49 23.00 -3.15
N PRO A 382 -13.27 22.86 -2.62
CA PRO A 382 -13.03 22.15 -1.37
C PRO A 382 -13.87 22.66 -0.19
N ALA A 383 -14.09 23.97 -0.06
CA ALA A 383 -14.90 24.55 1.02
C ALA A 383 -16.32 23.95 1.06
N VAL A 384 -16.93 23.74 -0.11
CA VAL A 384 -18.24 23.07 -0.22
C VAL A 384 -18.11 21.59 0.12
N ARG A 385 -17.06 20.92 -0.39
CA ARG A 385 -16.83 19.48 -0.15
C ARG A 385 -16.58 19.13 1.31
N TRP A 386 -16.16 20.10 2.12
CA TRP A 386 -15.96 19.99 3.57
C TRP A 386 -17.09 20.61 4.40
N GLY A 387 -18.14 21.13 3.78
CA GLY A 387 -19.30 21.69 4.49
C GLY A 387 -19.02 23.04 5.17
N GLU A 388 -17.98 23.77 4.75
CA GLU A 388 -17.67 25.12 5.26
C GLU A 388 -18.55 26.19 4.61
N THR A 389 -19.14 25.88 3.45
CA THR A 389 -20.08 26.74 2.74
C THR A 389 -21.22 25.90 2.17
N SER A 390 -22.43 26.48 2.07
CA SER A 390 -23.57 25.77 1.48
C SER A 390 -23.35 25.52 -0.01
N ARG A 391 -23.96 24.46 -0.55
CA ARG A 391 -23.95 24.18 -1.99
C ARG A 391 -24.51 25.34 -2.83
N TYR A 392 -25.39 26.16 -2.24
CA TYR A 392 -25.99 27.31 -2.90
C TYR A 392 -25.10 28.56 -2.90
N GLY A 393 -24.10 28.62 -2.02
CA GLY A 393 -23.10 29.71 -1.97
C GLY A 393 -21.73 29.31 -2.50
N GLY A 394 -21.59 28.07 -2.98
CA GLY A 394 -20.32 27.46 -3.34
C GLY A 394 -19.97 27.58 -4.83
N GLN A 395 -18.67 27.69 -5.13
CA GLN A 395 -18.19 27.68 -6.52
C GLN A 395 -18.03 26.26 -7.06
N GLN A 396 -18.53 26.02 -8.28
CA GLN A 396 -18.17 24.87 -9.11
C GLN A 396 -17.05 25.25 -10.10
N CYS A 397 -16.30 24.26 -10.56
CA CYS A 397 -15.46 24.41 -11.74
C CYS A 397 -16.30 24.81 -12.97
N ARG A 398 -15.63 25.44 -13.95
CA ARG A 398 -16.24 25.99 -15.17
C ARG A 398 -16.32 24.96 -16.29
#